data_AF-W1XQM5-F1
#
_entry.id   AF-W1XQM5-F1
#
_cell.length_a   1.000
_cell.length_b   1.000
_cell.length_c   1.000
_cell.angle_alpha   90.00
_cell.angle_beta   90.00
_cell.angle_gamma   90.00
#
_symmetry.space_group_name_H-M   'P 1'
#
loop_
_entity.id
_entity.type
_entity.pdbx_description
1 polymer ?
#
loop_
_entity_poly.entity_id
_entity_poly.type
_entity_poly.pdbx_seq_one_letter_code
_entity_poly.pdbx_strand_id
1 'polypeptide(L)'
;AIGIGSGIIASGNNSVSIGGHSRATEDQAIAIGGASDDSGAKATGSQSIAIGGNTVASGDSSIVVGGDDVEVAFARTVTYTDINTGQAKTGTLRQASIDLANIQLPQYITATASHAGTAIGMK
;
A
#
# COMPACT_ATOMS: atom_id res chain seq x y z
N ALA A 1 -14.82 -13.41 -13.49
CA ALA A 1 -13.79 -12.90 -12.56
C ALA A 1 -12.42 -13.42 -12.98
N ILE A 2 -11.35 -12.70 -12.69
CA ILE A 2 -9.95 -13.10 -12.89
C ILE A 2 -9.26 -13.13 -11.54
N GLY A 3 -8.55 -14.22 -11.22
CA GLY A 3 -7.82 -14.41 -9.97
C GLY A 3 -6.40 -14.95 -10.21
N ILE A 4 -5.38 -14.30 -9.66
CA ILE A 4 -3.98 -14.75 -9.75
C ILE A 4 -3.32 -14.65 -8.38
N GLY A 5 -2.97 -15.79 -7.77
CA GLY A 5 -2.30 -15.86 -6.47
C GLY A 5 -2.90 -16.92 -5.54
N SER A 6 -2.22 -17.18 -4.42
CA SER A 6 -2.74 -18.08 -3.37
C SER A 6 -3.72 -17.35 -2.46
N GLY A 7 -4.82 -17.99 -2.04
CA GLY A 7 -5.76 -17.43 -1.06
C GLY A 7 -6.59 -16.23 -1.54
N ILE A 8 -6.65 -15.99 -2.85
CA ILE A 8 -7.40 -14.84 -3.42
C ILE A 8 -8.91 -15.03 -3.32
N ILE A 9 -9.64 -13.91 -3.33
CA ILE A 9 -11.10 -13.87 -3.45
C ILE A 9 -11.48 -12.92 -4.58
N ALA A 10 -11.88 -13.45 -5.74
CA ALA A 10 -12.41 -12.68 -6.87
C ALA A 10 -13.87 -13.10 -7.12
N SER A 11 -14.81 -12.59 -6.30
CA SER A 11 -16.21 -13.05 -6.29
C SER A 11 -17.18 -12.15 -7.06
N GLY A 12 -16.83 -10.88 -7.32
CA GLY A 12 -17.70 -9.97 -8.05
C GLY A 12 -17.78 -10.26 -9.55
N ASN A 13 -18.86 -9.86 -10.21
CA ASN A 13 -18.98 -9.91 -11.66
C ASN A 13 -17.91 -9.03 -12.30
N ASN A 14 -17.23 -9.53 -13.33
CA ASN A 14 -16.13 -8.81 -14.00
C ASN A 14 -14.98 -8.35 -13.07
N SER A 15 -14.87 -8.89 -11.86
CA SER A 15 -13.82 -8.54 -10.89
C SER A 15 -12.45 -9.08 -11.26
N VAL A 16 -11.39 -8.42 -10.75
CA VAL A 16 -9.99 -8.80 -10.93
C VAL A 16 -9.28 -8.78 -9.57
N SER A 17 -8.67 -9.90 -9.18
CA SER A 17 -7.88 -10.01 -7.94
C SER A 17 -6.49 -10.61 -8.23
N ILE A 18 -5.43 -9.86 -7.96
CA ILE A 18 -4.05 -10.25 -8.25
C ILE A 18 -3.17 -10.07 -7.01
N GLY A 19 -2.43 -11.11 -6.64
CA GLY A 19 -1.55 -11.16 -5.46
C GLY A 19 -2.14 -12.00 -4.33
N GLY A 20 -1.29 -12.66 -3.55
CA GLY A 20 -1.73 -13.56 -2.47
C GLY A 20 -2.68 -12.89 -1.48
N HIS A 21 -3.78 -13.54 -1.14
CA HIS A 21 -4.82 -13.01 -0.24
C HIS A 21 -5.46 -11.67 -0.68
N SER A 22 -5.31 -11.26 -1.94
CA SER A 22 -6.06 -10.13 -2.51
C SER A 22 -7.56 -10.45 -2.58
N ARG A 23 -8.41 -9.42 -2.50
CA ARG A 23 -9.87 -9.55 -2.43
C ARG A 23 -10.56 -8.50 -3.32
N ALA A 24 -11.19 -8.94 -4.40
CA ALA A 24 -12.13 -8.16 -5.20
C ALA A 24 -13.53 -8.78 -5.06
N THR A 25 -14.32 -8.30 -4.09
CA THR A 25 -15.56 -8.99 -3.69
C THR A 25 -16.82 -8.49 -4.37
N GLU A 26 -16.80 -7.26 -4.88
CA GLU A 26 -17.94 -6.59 -5.52
C GLU A 26 -17.79 -6.50 -7.04
N ASP A 27 -18.89 -6.17 -7.71
CA ASP A 27 -18.96 -6.07 -9.17
C ASP A 27 -17.99 -5.01 -9.72
N GLN A 28 -17.27 -5.38 -10.77
CA GLN A 28 -16.26 -4.55 -11.45
C GLN A 28 -15.10 -4.09 -10.54
N ALA A 29 -14.95 -4.67 -9.33
CA ALA A 29 -13.87 -4.34 -8.41
C ALA A 29 -12.51 -4.88 -8.89
N ILE A 30 -11.44 -4.13 -8.63
CA ILE A 30 -10.06 -4.47 -8.98
C ILE A 30 -9.17 -4.38 -7.74
N ALA A 31 -8.61 -5.51 -7.32
CA ALA A 31 -7.65 -5.61 -6.22
C ALA A 31 -6.30 -6.13 -6.74
N ILE A 32 -5.24 -5.34 -6.58
CA ILE A 32 -3.88 -5.69 -7.02
C ILE A 32 -2.91 -5.46 -5.86
N GLY A 33 -2.38 -6.52 -5.27
CA GLY A 33 -1.44 -6.45 -4.15
C GLY A 33 -1.57 -7.68 -3.28
N GLY A 34 -0.45 -8.35 -3.03
CA GLY A 34 -0.42 -9.59 -2.26
C GLY A 34 0.20 -9.41 -0.89
N ALA A 35 -0.17 -10.29 0.04
CA ALA A 35 0.51 -10.47 1.32
C ALA A 35 0.58 -11.96 1.67
N SER A 36 1.45 -12.31 2.61
CA SER A 36 1.53 -13.68 3.14
C SER A 36 0.35 -14.06 4.06
N ASP A 37 -0.44 -13.09 4.49
CA ASP A 37 -1.62 -13.22 5.35
C ASP A 37 -2.83 -12.48 4.74
N ASP A 38 -3.92 -12.27 5.49
CA ASP A 38 -5.14 -11.54 5.02
C ASP A 38 -4.90 -10.03 4.76
N SER A 39 -3.65 -9.61 4.60
CA SER A 39 -3.28 -8.22 4.33
C SER A 39 -3.13 -7.92 2.84
N GLY A 40 -3.64 -8.76 1.93
CA GLY A 40 -3.68 -8.43 0.50
C GLY A 40 -4.56 -7.20 0.21
N ALA A 41 -4.47 -6.66 -1.01
CA ALA A 41 -5.31 -5.54 -1.44
C ALA A 41 -6.80 -5.92 -1.36
N LYS A 42 -7.67 -5.00 -0.89
CA LYS A 42 -9.11 -5.22 -0.69
C LYS A 42 -9.93 -4.18 -1.44
N ALA A 43 -10.53 -4.58 -2.56
CA ALA A 43 -11.54 -3.80 -3.29
C ALA A 43 -12.91 -4.39 -2.99
N THR A 44 -13.64 -3.77 -2.05
CA THR A 44 -14.92 -4.28 -1.52
C THR A 44 -16.08 -3.32 -1.75
N GLY A 45 -15.92 -2.33 -2.62
CA GLY A 45 -17.00 -1.49 -3.15
C GLY A 45 -17.22 -1.81 -4.62
N SER A 46 -18.44 -1.60 -5.12
CA SER A 46 -18.72 -1.77 -6.54
C SER A 46 -17.90 -0.79 -7.37
N GLN A 47 -17.29 -1.24 -8.46
CA GLN A 47 -16.38 -0.43 -9.29
C GLN A 47 -15.17 0.14 -8.54
N SER A 48 -14.79 -0.42 -7.39
CA SER A 48 -13.66 0.09 -6.61
C SER A 48 -12.32 -0.48 -7.07
N ILE A 49 -11.24 0.25 -6.80
CA ILE A 49 -9.87 -0.10 -7.17
C ILE A 49 -8.96 0.00 -5.95
N ALA A 50 -8.32 -1.11 -5.55
CA ALA A 50 -7.32 -1.15 -4.49
C ALA A 50 -5.98 -1.66 -5.04
N ILE A 51 -4.92 -0.85 -4.93
CA ILE A 51 -3.58 -1.17 -5.45
C ILE A 51 -2.55 -1.04 -4.33
N GLY A 52 -1.91 -2.16 -3.97
CA GLY A 52 -0.92 -2.30 -2.91
C GLY A 52 -1.35 -3.27 -1.81
N GLY A 53 -0.39 -3.97 -1.21
CA GLY A 53 -0.62 -4.70 0.03
C GLY A 53 -1.26 -3.76 1.07
N ASN A 54 -2.22 -4.27 1.84
CA ASN A 54 -2.92 -3.53 2.90
C ASN A 54 -3.76 -2.32 2.45
N THR A 55 -4.08 -2.17 1.16
CA THR A 55 -5.01 -1.12 0.70
C THR A 55 -6.47 -1.56 0.79
N VAL A 56 -7.39 -0.66 1.15
CA VAL A 56 -8.82 -0.98 1.30
C VAL A 56 -9.71 0.06 0.60
N ALA A 57 -10.16 -0.25 -0.61
CA ALA A 57 -11.15 0.54 -1.36
C ALA A 57 -12.57 0.01 -1.09
N SER A 58 -13.16 0.44 0.03
CA SER A 58 -14.47 -0.05 0.50
C SER A 58 -15.67 0.76 0.00
N GLY A 59 -15.46 1.96 -0.53
CA GLY A 59 -16.53 2.75 -1.13
C GLY A 59 -16.82 2.37 -2.59
N ASP A 60 -18.06 2.53 -3.03
CA ASP A 60 -18.41 2.38 -4.44
C ASP A 60 -17.69 3.43 -5.28
N SER A 61 -17.19 3.03 -6.46
CA SER A 61 -16.38 3.88 -7.35
C SER A 61 -15.16 4.51 -6.66
N SER A 62 -14.65 3.91 -5.58
CA SER A 62 -13.50 4.43 -4.84
C SER A 62 -12.17 3.90 -5.36
N ILE A 63 -11.11 4.67 -5.19
CA ILE A 63 -9.75 4.31 -5.59
C ILE A 63 -8.82 4.47 -4.39
N VAL A 64 -8.03 3.43 -4.11
CA VAL A 64 -6.96 3.45 -3.11
C VAL A 64 -5.67 2.96 -3.76
N VAL A 65 -4.63 3.76 -3.66
CA VAL A 65 -3.27 3.39 -4.11
C VAL A 65 -2.30 3.55 -2.95
N GLY A 66 -1.48 2.52 -2.71
CA GLY A 66 -0.66 2.43 -1.51
C GLY A 66 0.15 1.16 -1.38
N GLY A 67 0.49 0.82 -0.15
CA GLY A 67 1.27 -0.38 0.18
C GLY A 67 1.86 -0.30 1.58
N ASP A 68 2.25 -1.44 2.12
CA ASP A 68 3.12 -1.63 3.28
C ASP A 68 4.62 -1.61 2.91
N ASP A 69 4.95 -1.75 1.62
CA ASP A 69 6.33 -1.75 1.08
C ASP A 69 7.13 -0.46 1.39
N VAL A 70 6.46 0.60 1.78
CA VAL A 70 7.08 1.87 2.14
C VAL A 70 7.73 1.84 3.53
N GLU A 71 7.29 0.98 4.44
CA GLU A 71 8.03 0.71 5.68
C GLU A 71 9.34 -0.03 5.37
N VAL A 72 9.29 -0.97 4.41
CA VAL A 72 10.51 -1.62 3.88
C VAL A 72 11.44 -0.58 3.28
N ALA A 73 10.91 0.41 2.55
CA ALA A 73 11.71 1.52 2.02
C ALA A 73 12.37 2.34 3.14
N PHE A 74 11.66 2.65 4.23
CA PHE A 74 12.17 3.41 5.37
C PHE A 74 13.28 2.71 6.13
N ALA A 75 13.26 1.38 6.14
CA ALA A 75 14.29 0.55 6.75
C ALA A 75 15.53 0.36 5.86
N ARG A 76 15.50 0.78 4.58
CA ARG A 76 16.65 0.61 3.68
C ARG A 76 17.84 1.43 4.16
N THR A 77 19.02 0.80 4.08
CA THR A 77 20.30 1.46 4.35
C THR A 77 20.61 2.45 3.24
N VAL A 78 20.96 3.66 3.65
CA VAL A 78 21.39 4.76 2.77
C VAL A 78 22.66 5.40 3.34
N THR A 79 23.47 5.99 2.46
CA THR A 79 24.63 6.81 2.84
C THR A 79 24.32 8.26 2.54
N TYR A 80 24.55 9.13 3.52
CA TYR A 80 24.29 10.57 3.44
C TYR A 80 25.40 11.36 4.14
N THR A 81 25.51 12.65 3.82
CA THR A 81 26.46 13.55 4.49
C THR A 81 25.91 13.96 5.85
N ASP A 82 26.63 13.64 6.93
CA ASP A 82 26.27 14.10 8.27
C ASP A 82 26.46 15.62 8.37
N ILE A 83 25.39 16.34 8.72
CA ILE A 83 25.38 17.80 8.74
C ILE A 83 26.28 18.42 9.83
N ASN A 84 26.67 17.64 10.84
CA ASN A 84 27.51 18.11 11.94
C ASN A 84 29.00 17.94 11.65
N THR A 85 29.37 16.94 10.84
CA THR A 85 30.77 16.58 10.58
C THR A 85 31.22 16.75 9.13
N GLY A 86 30.27 16.87 8.18
CA GLY A 86 30.54 16.91 6.74
C GLY A 86 31.04 15.58 6.16
N GLN A 87 31.12 14.52 6.95
CA GLN A 87 31.56 13.19 6.51
C GLN A 87 30.39 12.32 6.06
N ALA A 88 30.68 11.28 5.29
CA ALA A 88 29.68 10.27 4.95
C ALA A 88 29.26 9.48 6.20
N LYS A 89 27.96 9.28 6.36
CA LYS A 89 27.33 8.48 7.42
C LYS A 89 26.36 7.49 6.78
N THR A 90 26.33 6.28 7.33
CA THR A 90 25.42 5.22 6.89
C THR A 90 24.36 5.00 7.96
N GLY A 91 23.09 4.99 7.55
CA GLY A 91 21.94 4.77 8.42
C GLY A 91 20.73 4.29 7.63
N THR A 92 19.56 4.21 8.27
CA THR A 92 18.30 3.94 7.56
C THR A 92 17.82 5.19 6.85
N LEU A 93 16.99 5.04 5.81
CA LEU A 93 16.31 6.17 5.15
C LEU A 93 15.53 7.01 6.17
N ARG A 94 14.90 6.36 7.16
CA ARG A 94 14.24 7.03 8.28
C ARG A 94 15.22 7.89 9.09
N GLN A 95 16.39 7.37 9.46
CA GLN A 95 17.39 8.15 10.17
C GLN A 95 17.89 9.33 9.33
N ALA A 96 18.17 9.10 8.05
CA ALA A 96 18.63 10.14 7.14
C ALA A 96 17.60 11.28 7.02
N SER A 97 16.31 10.97 6.94
CA SER A 97 15.25 12.00 6.86
C SER A 97 15.18 12.90 8.09
N ILE A 98 15.45 12.35 9.28
CA ILE A 98 15.49 13.10 10.54
C ILE A 98 16.79 13.93 10.60
N ASP A 99 17.94 13.29 10.35
CA ASP A 99 19.25 13.92 10.47
C ASP A 99 19.46 15.06 9.46
N LEU A 100 18.94 14.93 8.24
CA LEU A 100 19.14 15.90 7.16
C LEU A 100 18.07 16.99 7.11
N ALA A 101 16.83 16.64 7.42
CA ALA A 101 15.67 17.50 7.15
C ALA A 101 14.75 17.70 8.35
N ASN A 102 15.02 17.03 9.49
CA ASN A 102 14.13 16.98 10.65
C ASN A 102 12.70 16.55 10.26
N ILE A 103 12.59 15.64 9.29
CA ILE A 103 11.32 15.10 8.81
C ILE A 103 11.12 13.73 9.44
N GLN A 104 10.08 13.61 10.26
CA GLN A 104 9.61 12.32 10.72
C GLN A 104 8.78 11.68 9.59
N LEU A 105 9.31 10.62 8.97
CA LEU A 105 8.53 9.85 8.01
C LEU A 105 7.32 9.23 8.73
N PRO A 106 6.11 9.35 8.15
CA PRO A 106 4.88 8.90 8.81
C PRO A 106 4.93 7.40 9.13
N GLN A 107 4.44 7.04 10.31
CA GLN A 107 4.03 5.67 10.64
C GLN A 107 2.56 5.51 10.32
N TYR A 108 2.19 4.36 9.79
CA TYR A 108 1.10 4.33 8.87
C TYR A 108 -0.24 3.82 9.42
N ILE A 109 -1.28 4.30 8.76
CA ILE A 109 -2.66 3.87 8.89
C ILE A 109 -3.09 3.28 7.55
N THR A 110 -3.76 2.13 7.55
CA THR A 110 -4.35 1.51 6.36
C THR A 110 -4.99 2.57 5.45
N ALA A 111 -4.58 2.64 4.19
CA ALA A 111 -5.15 3.57 3.23
C ALA A 111 -6.59 3.13 2.87
N THR A 112 -7.55 4.04 3.06
CA THR A 112 -8.96 3.77 2.78
C THR A 112 -9.61 4.93 2.01
N ALA A 113 -10.57 4.62 1.14
CA ALA A 113 -11.38 5.61 0.45
C ALA A 113 -12.87 5.28 0.60
N SER A 114 -13.67 6.34 0.79
CA SER A 114 -15.14 6.28 0.76
C SER A 114 -15.67 6.40 -0.67
N HIS A 115 -16.99 6.45 -0.84
CA HIS A 115 -17.66 6.42 -2.15
C HIS A 115 -17.18 7.57 -3.05
N ALA A 116 -16.90 7.24 -4.33
CA ALA A 116 -16.33 8.13 -5.34
C ALA A 116 -15.05 8.88 -4.88
N GLY A 117 -14.40 8.39 -3.82
CA GLY A 117 -13.21 9.00 -3.24
C GLY A 117 -11.93 8.39 -3.81
N THR A 118 -10.87 9.20 -3.86
CA THR A 118 -9.51 8.71 -4.11
C THR A 118 -8.66 8.92 -2.87
N ALA A 119 -7.98 7.87 -2.41
CA ALA A 119 -6.98 7.95 -1.36
C ALA A 119 -5.63 7.46 -1.90
N ILE A 120 -4.59 8.22 -1.59
CA ILE A 120 -3.21 7.80 -1.80
C ILE A 120 -2.59 7.80 -0.41
N GLY A 121 -2.17 6.63 0.05
CA GLY A 121 -1.73 6.45 1.42
C GLY A 121 -1.01 5.13 1.54
N MET A 122 -0.44 4.87 2.69
CA MET A 122 0.41 3.70 2.86
C MET A 122 0.13 3.06 4.23
N LYS A 123 0.57 1.81 4.44
CA LYS A 123 0.62 1.10 5.72
C LYS A 123 2.08 0.94 6.18
#